data_AF-H0GBP6-F1
#
_entry.id   AF-H0GBP6-F1
#
_cell.length_a   1.000
_cell.length_b   1.000
_cell.length_c   1.000
_cell.angle_alpha   90.00
_cell.angle_beta   90.00
_cell.angle_gamma   90.00
#
_symmetry.space_group_name_H-M   'P 1'
#
loop_
_entity.id
_entity.type
_entity.pdbx_description
1 polymer ?
#
loop_
_entity_poly.entity_id
_entity_poly.type
_entity_poly.pdbx_seq_one_letter_code
_entity_poly.pdbx_strand_id
1 'polypeptide(L)'
;MESACWWLPHSSADDWFFNSPYVHFLRNALDHLPRKHGDDCLQELRWLYDRRDLDEAKADLAAWLGKWSVRYPRLTSWVEETIEQTLTFFRLPRQHHKHLKSTNIRERLNEEIRRRTYVVRIFPNTESCLRLVRALAVETHENWMEANRYINMDDLREHKKLALRQAA
;
A
#
# COMPACT_ATOMS: atom_id res chain seq x y z
N MET A 1 -29.00 -9.27 -8.82
CA MET A 1 -29.47 -7.94 -8.38
C MET A 1 -29.89 -8.14 -6.93
N GLU A 2 -29.14 -7.75 -5.91
CA GLU A 2 -28.54 -6.44 -5.68
C GLU A 2 -27.10 -6.53 -5.18
N SER A 3 -26.27 -5.63 -5.72
CA SER A 3 -24.94 -5.32 -5.24
C SER A 3 -25.07 -4.43 -4.01
N ALA A 4 -24.93 -4.99 -2.81
CA ALA A 4 -24.82 -4.21 -1.59
C ALA A 4 -23.34 -4.04 -1.23
N CYS A 5 -22.75 -2.97 -1.77
CA CYS A 5 -21.59 -2.31 -1.19
C CYS A 5 -21.89 -2.00 0.28
N TRP A 6 -21.39 -2.82 1.19
CA TRP A 6 -21.29 -2.46 2.60
C TRP A 6 -20.14 -1.48 2.79
N TRP A 7 -20.46 -0.21 2.56
CA TRP A 7 -19.87 0.91 3.27
C TRP A 7 -20.04 0.65 4.78
N LEU A 8 -18.95 0.33 5.48
CA LEU A 8 -18.88 0.55 6.93
C LEU A 8 -18.19 1.89 7.17
N PRO A 9 -18.89 2.87 7.77
CA PRO A 9 -18.33 4.17 8.10
C PRO A 9 -17.71 4.14 9.49
N HIS A 10 -16.63 3.39 9.72
CA HIS A 10 -15.86 3.49 10.96
C HIS A 10 -14.38 3.22 10.68
N SER A 11 -13.56 4.26 10.80
CA SER A 11 -12.11 4.18 10.96
C SER A 11 -11.84 3.50 12.30
N SER A 12 -11.81 2.16 12.31
CA SER A 12 -11.31 1.37 13.43
C SER A 12 -9.90 0.86 13.10
N ALA A 13 -9.10 0.63 14.14
CA ALA A 13 -7.71 0.18 14.07
C ALA A 13 -7.49 -1.18 13.37
N ASP A 14 -8.52 -1.76 12.76
CA ASP A 14 -8.53 -3.04 12.06
C ASP A 14 -8.17 -2.86 10.57
N ASP A 15 -8.35 -1.65 10.02
CA ASP A 15 -8.03 -1.33 8.62
C ASP A 15 -6.51 -1.34 8.34
N TRP A 16 -5.67 -1.20 9.38
CA TRP A 16 -4.20 -1.16 9.29
C TRP A 16 -3.59 -2.42 8.66
N PHE A 17 -4.24 -3.58 8.81
CA PHE A 17 -3.74 -4.84 8.24
C PHE A 17 -4.01 -4.98 6.73
N PHE A 18 -4.93 -4.18 6.16
CA PHE A 18 -5.58 -4.50 4.87
C PHE A 18 -5.32 -3.56 3.68
N ASN A 19 -4.60 -2.44 3.80
CA ASN A 19 -4.12 -1.65 2.62
C ASN A 19 -2.59 -1.43 2.59
N SER A 20 -2.07 -1.02 1.42
CA SER A 20 -0.65 -0.63 1.26
C SER A 20 -0.40 0.65 2.08
N PRO A 21 0.76 0.82 2.74
CA PRO A 21 1.06 2.02 3.54
C PRO A 21 0.80 3.32 2.79
N TYR A 22 1.06 3.35 1.48
CA TYR A 22 0.80 4.49 0.60
C TYR A 22 -0.71 4.78 0.42
N VAL A 23 -1.52 3.75 0.14
CA VAL A 23 -2.96 3.92 -0.11
C VAL A 23 -3.67 4.34 1.16
N HIS A 24 -3.30 3.75 2.29
CA HIS A 24 -3.79 4.15 3.61
C HIS A 24 -3.41 5.58 3.96
N PHE A 25 -2.16 5.96 3.71
CA PHE A 25 -1.70 7.31 3.96
C PHE A 25 -2.54 8.34 3.17
N LEU A 26 -2.77 8.11 1.88
CA LEU A 26 -3.61 9.01 1.09
C LEU A 26 -5.09 9.01 1.53
N ARG A 27 -5.61 7.87 1.97
CA ARG A 27 -6.99 7.76 2.46
C ARG A 27 -7.17 8.46 3.81
N ASN A 28 -6.24 8.27 4.74
CA ASN A 28 -6.28 8.91 6.06
C ASN A 28 -6.04 10.43 5.95
N ALA A 29 -5.27 10.87 4.96
CA ALA A 29 -5.11 12.30 4.67
C ALA A 29 -6.47 12.98 4.35
N LEU A 30 -7.43 12.27 3.74
CA LEU A 30 -8.78 12.81 3.47
C LEU A 30 -9.55 13.12 4.76
N ASP A 31 -9.33 12.37 5.85
CA ASP A 31 -10.03 12.60 7.11
C ASP A 31 -9.63 13.92 7.78
N HIS A 32 -8.45 14.44 7.42
CA HIS A 32 -7.94 15.73 7.89
C HIS A 32 -8.32 16.90 6.97
N LEU A 33 -9.01 16.62 5.85
CA LEU A 33 -9.40 17.61 4.85
C LEU A 33 -10.92 17.89 4.86
N PRO A 34 -11.34 19.14 4.61
CA PRO A 34 -12.77 19.43 4.43
C PRO A 34 -13.28 18.79 3.12
N ARG A 35 -14.45 18.14 3.19
CA ARG A 35 -15.07 17.36 2.09
C ARG A 35 -15.20 18.05 0.72
N LYS A 36 -15.13 19.39 0.66
CA LYS A 36 -15.35 20.18 -0.57
C LYS A 36 -14.09 20.75 -1.23
N HIS A 37 -12.91 20.73 -0.58
CA HIS A 37 -11.74 21.51 -1.04
C HIS A 37 -10.38 20.82 -0.86
N GLY A 38 -10.33 19.47 -0.82
CA GLY A 38 -9.10 18.71 -0.56
C GLY A 38 -8.30 18.24 -1.77
N ASP A 39 -8.84 18.39 -2.99
CA ASP A 39 -8.33 17.68 -4.17
C ASP A 39 -6.91 18.13 -4.58
N ASP A 40 -6.63 19.42 -4.58
CA ASP A 40 -5.31 19.95 -4.97
C ASP A 40 -4.20 19.51 -4.00
N CYS A 41 -4.51 19.55 -2.70
CA CYS A 41 -3.56 19.21 -1.64
C CYS A 41 -3.17 17.73 -1.70
N LEU A 42 -4.15 16.84 -1.94
CA LEU A 42 -3.93 15.41 -2.12
C LEU A 42 -3.24 15.07 -3.43
N GLN A 43 -3.56 15.79 -4.50
CA GLN A 43 -2.93 15.59 -5.80
C GLN A 43 -1.44 15.92 -5.74
N GLU A 44 -1.06 17.01 -5.06
CA GLU A 44 0.34 17.36 -4.81
C GLU A 44 1.04 16.30 -3.93
N LEU A 45 0.36 15.83 -2.87
CA LEU A 45 0.88 14.77 -2.01
C LEU A 45 1.10 13.46 -2.78
N ARG A 46 0.26 13.17 -3.77
CA ARG A 46 0.42 12.01 -4.67
C ARG A 46 1.62 12.15 -5.59
N TRP A 47 1.89 13.34 -6.12
CA TRP A 47 3.05 13.59 -6.98
C TRP A 47 4.39 13.38 -6.28
N LEU A 48 4.44 13.56 -4.95
CA LEU A 48 5.60 13.25 -4.13
C LEU A 48 6.13 11.82 -4.36
N TYR A 49 5.22 10.86 -4.53
CA TYR A 49 5.53 9.45 -4.69
C TYR A 49 5.83 9.04 -6.14
N ASP A 50 5.75 9.98 -7.08
CA ASP A 50 6.20 9.78 -8.47
C ASP A 50 7.63 10.31 -8.70
N ARG A 51 8.24 10.95 -7.67
CA ARG A 51 9.63 11.40 -7.70
C ARG A 51 10.63 10.26 -7.82
N ARG A 52 11.83 10.59 -8.28
CA ARG A 52 12.85 9.60 -8.63
C ARG A 52 13.66 9.18 -7.42
N ASP A 53 13.96 10.14 -6.56
CA ASP A 53 14.86 10.00 -5.44
C ASP A 53 14.21 10.43 -4.13
N LEU A 54 14.70 9.84 -3.03
CA LEU A 54 14.21 10.14 -1.68
C LEU A 54 14.47 11.61 -1.31
N ASP A 55 15.60 12.16 -1.72
CA ASP A 55 15.99 13.54 -1.39
C ASP A 55 15.11 14.55 -2.12
N GLU A 56 14.78 14.30 -3.40
CA GLU A 56 13.79 15.10 -4.14
C GLU A 56 12.42 15.04 -3.44
N ALA A 57 11.98 13.85 -3.03
CA ALA A 57 10.72 13.69 -2.31
C ALA A 57 10.73 14.43 -0.96
N LYS A 58 11.84 14.42 -0.21
CA LYS A 58 11.94 15.17 1.06
C LYS A 58 11.94 16.68 0.84
N ALA A 59 12.59 17.17 -0.20
CA ALA A 59 12.59 18.60 -0.54
C ALA A 59 11.18 19.08 -0.94
N ASP A 60 10.49 18.32 -1.79
CA ASP A 60 9.11 18.62 -2.19
C ASP A 60 8.15 18.55 -1.00
N LEU A 61 8.35 17.60 -0.07
CA LEU A 61 7.58 17.50 1.16
C LEU A 61 7.73 18.78 2.01
N ALA A 62 8.97 19.26 2.19
CA ALA A 62 9.22 20.48 2.95
C ALA A 62 8.52 21.70 2.31
N ALA A 63 8.56 21.80 0.98
CA ALA A 63 7.83 22.84 0.24
C ALA A 63 6.31 22.72 0.41
N TRP A 64 5.78 21.50 0.37
CA TRP A 64 4.36 21.21 0.56
C TRP A 64 3.89 21.55 1.98
N LEU A 65 4.67 21.19 3.01
CA LEU A 65 4.39 21.57 4.41
C LEU A 65 4.38 23.10 4.56
N GLY A 66 5.35 23.81 3.97
CA GLY A 66 5.38 25.27 3.97
C GLY A 66 4.13 25.89 3.32
N LYS A 67 3.68 25.34 2.19
CA LYS A 67 2.50 25.84 1.45
C LYS A 67 1.18 25.61 2.20
N TRP A 68 0.99 24.43 2.80
CA TRP A 68 -0.30 24.02 3.36
C TRP A 68 -0.41 24.15 4.88
N SER A 69 0.69 24.38 5.59
CA SER A 69 0.70 24.52 7.07
C SER A 69 -0.28 25.57 7.60
N VAL A 70 -0.40 26.72 6.92
CA VAL A 70 -1.30 27.81 7.32
C VAL A 70 -2.76 27.42 7.13
N ARG A 71 -3.09 26.69 6.06
CA ARG A 71 -4.48 26.37 5.70
C ARG A 71 -4.96 25.08 6.39
N TYR A 72 -4.09 24.09 6.51
CA TYR A 72 -4.39 22.76 7.07
C TYR A 72 -3.29 22.33 8.08
N PRO A 73 -3.17 23.03 9.23
CA PRO A 73 -2.15 22.71 10.23
C PRO A 73 -2.28 21.29 10.76
N ARG A 74 -3.51 20.82 10.97
CA ARG A 74 -3.78 19.47 11.49
C ARG A 74 -3.34 18.35 10.53
N LEU A 75 -3.48 18.57 9.22
CA LEU A 75 -3.02 17.63 8.20
C LEU A 75 -1.50 17.61 8.12
N THR A 76 -0.88 18.79 8.08
CA THR A 76 0.58 18.90 7.94
C THR A 76 1.34 18.29 9.10
N SER A 77 0.90 18.50 10.35
CA SER A 77 1.49 17.82 11.52
C SER A 77 1.35 16.31 11.45
N TRP A 78 0.17 15.80 11.07
CA TRP A 78 -0.05 14.36 10.93
C TRP A 78 0.80 13.74 9.81
N VAL A 79 0.95 14.44 8.68
CA VAL A 79 1.81 14.03 7.58
C VAL A 79 3.26 13.96 8.03
N GLU A 80 3.76 14.97 8.72
CA GLU A 80 5.15 15.02 9.21
C GLU A 80 5.47 13.84 10.13
N GLU A 81 4.54 13.46 11.02
CA GLU A 81 4.70 12.31 11.93
C GLU A 81 4.63 10.95 11.23
N THR A 82 3.83 10.83 10.16
CA THR A 82 3.48 9.53 9.58
C THR A 82 4.27 9.19 8.31
N ILE A 83 4.73 10.20 7.56
CA ILE A 83 5.26 10.02 6.20
C ILE A 83 6.56 9.23 6.13
N GLU A 84 7.39 9.22 7.17
CA GLU A 84 8.64 8.44 7.16
C GLU A 84 8.39 6.94 6.89
N GLN A 85 7.26 6.41 7.39
CA GLN A 85 6.90 5.01 7.21
C GLN A 85 6.61 4.67 5.74
N THR A 86 6.01 5.62 5.00
CA THR A 86 5.65 5.43 3.58
C THR A 86 6.84 5.61 2.65
N LEU A 87 7.86 6.38 3.05
CA LEU A 87 9.08 6.61 2.26
C LEU A 87 9.98 5.37 2.13
N THR A 88 9.74 4.32 2.92
CA THR A 88 10.44 3.01 2.78
C THR A 88 10.38 2.46 1.36
N PHE A 89 9.34 2.82 0.61
CA PHE A 89 9.15 2.50 -0.79
C PHE A 89 10.32 2.91 -1.72
N PHE A 90 11.01 4.02 -1.43
CA PHE A 90 12.15 4.48 -2.22
C PHE A 90 13.38 3.57 -2.12
N ARG A 91 13.42 2.65 -1.14
CA ARG A 91 14.49 1.65 -1.00
C ARG A 91 14.35 0.48 -1.97
N LEU A 92 13.23 0.40 -2.70
CA LEU A 92 12.93 -0.69 -3.63
C LEU A 92 13.07 -0.22 -5.09
N PRO A 93 13.32 -1.13 -6.04
CA PRO A 93 13.39 -0.81 -7.46
C PRO A 93 12.12 -0.13 -7.96
N ARG A 94 12.28 0.84 -8.86
CA ARG A 94 11.16 1.59 -9.45
C ARG A 94 10.16 0.72 -10.20
N GLN A 95 10.58 -0.40 -10.77
CA GLN A 95 9.64 -1.31 -11.43
C GLN A 95 8.64 -1.93 -10.42
N HIS A 96 9.02 -2.03 -9.13
CA HIS A 96 8.15 -2.56 -8.08
C HIS A 96 7.19 -1.51 -7.52
N HIS A 97 7.48 -0.24 -7.75
CA HIS A 97 6.70 0.88 -7.24
C HIS A 97 5.23 0.84 -7.67
N LYS A 98 4.98 0.48 -8.93
CA LYS A 98 3.61 0.32 -9.45
C LYS A 98 2.81 -0.73 -8.67
N HIS A 99 3.44 -1.85 -8.36
CA HIS A 99 2.81 -2.98 -7.69
C HIS A 99 2.60 -2.72 -6.19
N LEU A 100 3.53 -2.01 -5.56
CA LEU A 100 3.46 -1.61 -4.15
C LEU A 100 2.40 -0.53 -3.89
N LYS A 101 2.13 0.34 -4.87
CA LYS A 101 1.05 1.34 -4.79
C LYS A 101 -0.35 0.74 -4.97
N SER A 102 -0.46 -0.51 -5.41
CA SER A 102 -1.74 -1.20 -5.64
C SER A 102 -2.10 -2.12 -4.48
N THR A 103 -3.37 -2.15 -4.10
CA THR A 103 -3.93 -3.12 -3.14
C THR A 103 -4.48 -4.38 -3.82
N ASN A 104 -4.60 -4.37 -5.15
CA ASN A 104 -5.30 -5.39 -5.94
C ASN A 104 -4.83 -6.82 -5.65
N ILE A 105 -3.52 -7.03 -5.46
CA ILE A 105 -2.99 -8.37 -5.24
C ILE A 105 -3.43 -8.97 -3.89
N ARG A 106 -3.41 -8.15 -2.83
CA ARG A 106 -3.85 -8.59 -1.52
C ARG A 106 -5.36 -8.72 -1.48
N GLU A 107 -6.09 -7.79 -2.11
CA GLU A 107 -7.56 -7.86 -2.23
C GLU A 107 -7.99 -9.15 -2.93
N ARG A 108 -7.36 -9.47 -4.09
CA ARG A 108 -7.63 -10.70 -4.82
C ARG A 108 -7.30 -11.95 -4.01
N LEU A 109 -6.18 -11.97 -3.29
CA LEU A 109 -5.84 -13.09 -2.40
C LEU A 109 -6.88 -13.24 -1.27
N ASN A 110 -7.30 -12.13 -0.65
CA ASN A 110 -8.30 -12.15 0.41
C ASN A 110 -9.69 -12.56 -0.08
N GLU A 111 -10.06 -12.17 -1.30
CA GLU A 111 -11.28 -12.65 -1.95
C GLU A 111 -11.23 -14.15 -2.20
N GLU A 112 -10.10 -14.67 -2.68
CA GLU A 112 -9.95 -16.11 -2.91
C GLU A 112 -9.93 -16.90 -1.60
N ILE A 113 -9.29 -16.38 -0.54
CA ILE A 113 -9.36 -16.95 0.82
C ILE A 113 -10.83 -16.99 1.29
N ARG A 114 -11.55 -15.88 1.17
CA ARG A 114 -12.98 -15.80 1.56
C ARG A 114 -13.83 -16.77 0.74
N ARG A 115 -13.61 -16.87 -0.56
CA ARG A 115 -14.33 -17.79 -1.45
C ARG A 115 -14.11 -19.24 -1.06
N ARG A 116 -12.86 -19.66 -0.84
CA ARG A 116 -12.54 -21.06 -0.50
C ARG A 116 -12.99 -21.44 0.91
N THR A 117 -12.87 -20.52 1.88
CA THR A 117 -13.38 -20.76 3.24
C THR A 117 -14.91 -20.77 3.29
N TYR A 118 -15.59 -19.96 2.47
CA TYR A 118 -17.05 -19.94 2.37
C TYR A 118 -17.63 -21.27 1.88
N VAL A 119 -16.95 -21.98 0.97
CA VAL A 119 -17.39 -23.31 0.49
C VAL A 119 -17.33 -24.36 1.60
N VAL A 120 -16.29 -24.32 2.45
CA VAL A 120 -16.12 -25.28 3.55
C VAL A 120 -17.12 -25.02 4.69
N ARG A 121 -17.57 -23.77 4.87
CA ARG A 121 -18.52 -23.27 5.89
C ARG A 121 -18.06 -23.44 7.35
N ILE A 122 -17.73 -24.66 7.77
CA ILE A 122 -17.32 -25.00 9.14
C ILE A 122 -16.07 -25.87 9.08
N PHE A 123 -15.02 -25.44 9.78
CA PHE A 123 -13.78 -26.22 9.92
C PHE A 123 -13.80 -27.05 11.20
N PRO A 124 -13.31 -28.30 11.17
CA PRO A 124 -13.27 -29.17 12.35
C PRO A 124 -12.25 -28.74 13.40
N ASN A 125 -11.19 -28.01 12.99
CA ASN A 125 -10.19 -27.41 13.87
C ASN A 125 -9.40 -26.31 13.14
N THR A 126 -8.64 -25.50 13.89
CA THR A 126 -7.82 -24.39 13.35
C THR A 126 -6.76 -24.88 12.37
N GLU A 127 -6.15 -26.05 12.61
CA GLU A 127 -5.14 -26.65 11.73
C GLU A 127 -5.67 -26.95 10.34
N SER A 128 -6.94 -27.37 10.24
CA SER A 128 -7.59 -27.65 8.94
C SER A 128 -7.80 -26.37 8.13
N CYS A 129 -8.17 -25.27 8.79
CA CYS A 129 -8.24 -23.95 8.15
C CYS A 129 -6.86 -23.48 7.69
N LEU A 130 -5.85 -23.61 8.55
CA LEU A 130 -4.48 -23.21 8.25
C LEU A 130 -3.90 -23.99 7.06
N ARG A 131 -4.19 -25.29 6.95
CA ARG A 131 -3.80 -26.11 5.79
C ARG A 131 -4.39 -25.58 4.49
N LEU A 132 -5.68 -25.23 4.47
CA LEU A 132 -6.34 -24.67 3.28
C LEU A 132 -5.69 -23.33 2.87
N VAL A 133 -5.49 -22.43 3.82
CA VAL A 133 -4.90 -21.10 3.55
C VAL A 133 -3.47 -21.24 3.06
N ARG A 134 -2.67 -22.14 3.67
CA ARG A 134 -1.30 -22.42 3.22
C ARG A 134 -1.26 -23.02 1.82
N ALA A 135 -2.14 -23.99 1.52
CA ALA A 135 -2.23 -24.58 0.19
C ALA A 135 -2.57 -23.52 -0.87
N LEU A 136 -3.53 -22.63 -0.59
CA LEU A 136 -3.87 -21.51 -1.47
C LEU A 136 -2.69 -20.54 -1.64
N ALA A 137 -1.93 -20.26 -0.59
CA ALA A 137 -0.77 -19.38 -0.66
C ALA A 137 0.33 -19.97 -1.56
N VAL A 138 0.59 -21.28 -1.47
CA VAL A 138 1.55 -21.98 -2.33
C VAL A 138 1.09 -21.97 -3.79
N GLU A 139 -0.16 -22.34 -4.06
CA GLU A 139 -0.74 -22.31 -5.42
C GLU A 139 -0.67 -20.89 -6.03
N THR A 140 -0.96 -19.86 -5.21
CA THR A 140 -0.86 -18.47 -5.65
C THR A 140 0.58 -18.08 -5.97
N HIS A 141 1.53 -18.52 -5.14
CA HIS A 141 2.95 -18.25 -5.35
C HIS A 141 3.47 -18.92 -6.63
N GLU A 142 3.14 -20.18 -6.87
CA GLU A 142 3.51 -20.93 -8.08
C GLU A 142 2.95 -20.24 -9.34
N ASN A 143 1.67 -19.86 -9.31
CA ASN A 143 1.05 -19.13 -10.42
C ASN A 143 1.74 -17.78 -10.72
N TRP A 144 2.21 -17.06 -9.70
CA TRP A 144 2.94 -15.79 -9.88
C TRP A 144 4.37 -15.99 -10.40
N MET A 145 4.97 -17.14 -10.14
CA MET A 145 6.27 -17.50 -10.68
C MET A 145 6.18 -17.92 -12.15
N GLU A 146 5.13 -18.65 -12.52
CA GLU A 146 5.00 -19.30 -13.83
C GLU A 146 4.23 -18.47 -14.87
N ALA A 147 3.06 -17.93 -14.51
CA ALA A 147 2.13 -17.38 -15.50
C ALA A 147 2.28 -15.86 -15.72
N ASN A 148 2.56 -15.10 -14.68
CA ASN A 148 2.80 -13.65 -14.74
C ASN A 148 3.72 -13.25 -13.59
N ARG A 149 5.01 -13.03 -13.88
CA ARG A 149 5.98 -12.49 -12.91
C ARG A 149 5.55 -11.11 -12.44
N TYR A 150 4.70 -11.09 -11.43
CA TYR A 150 4.05 -9.90 -10.90
C TYR A 150 5.08 -8.95 -10.27
N ILE A 151 6.09 -9.50 -9.59
CA ILE A 151 7.29 -8.79 -9.14
C ILE A 151 8.49 -9.54 -9.68
N ASN A 152 9.31 -8.86 -10.48
CA ASN A 152 10.54 -9.44 -11.01
C ASN A 152 11.67 -9.35 -9.97
N MET A 153 12.01 -10.48 -9.33
CA MET A 153 13.06 -10.50 -8.31
C MET A 153 14.46 -10.21 -8.87
N ASP A 154 14.67 -10.31 -10.19
CA ASP A 154 15.95 -9.96 -10.80
C ASP A 154 16.21 -8.45 -10.76
N ASP A 155 15.17 -7.62 -10.88
CA ASP A 155 15.28 -6.17 -10.72
C ASP A 155 15.77 -5.81 -9.31
N LEU A 156 15.28 -6.52 -8.29
CA LEU A 156 15.73 -6.35 -6.91
C LEU A 156 17.19 -6.80 -6.71
N ARG A 157 17.58 -7.92 -7.34
CA ARG A 157 18.96 -8.41 -7.28
C ARG A 157 19.93 -7.41 -7.92
N GLU A 158 19.60 -6.88 -9.10
CA GLU A 158 20.41 -5.87 -9.78
C GLU A 158 20.47 -4.56 -8.99
N HIS A 159 19.35 -4.11 -8.44
CA HIS A 159 19.32 -2.92 -7.59
C HIS A 159 20.23 -3.07 -6.35
N LYS A 160 20.21 -4.23 -5.68
CA LYS A 160 21.11 -4.51 -4.56
C LYS A 160 22.58 -4.52 -4.98
N LYS A 161 22.90 -5.09 -6.15
CA LYS A 161 24.28 -5.07 -6.70
C LYS A 161 24.75 -3.64 -6.96
N LEU A 162 23.90 -2.79 -7.54
CA LEU A 162 24.21 -1.39 -7.80
C LEU A 162 24.44 -0.61 -6.50
N ALA A 163 23.58 -0.82 -5.50
CA ALA A 163 23.74 -0.19 -4.18
C ALA A 163 25.05 -0.62 -3.49
N LEU A 164 25.42 -1.91 -3.57
CA LEU A 164 26.69 -2.40 -3.04
C LEU A 164 27.91 -1.80 -3.77
N ARG A 165 27.82 -1.61 -5.09
CA ARG A 165 28.89 -0.97 -5.88
C ARG A 165 29.06 0.51 -5.57
N GLN A 166 27.99 1.20 -5.18
CA GLN A 166 28.03 2.61 -4.80
C GLN A 166 28.53 2.83 -3.36
N ALA A 167 28.45 1.79 -2.52
CA ALA A 167 28.88 1.82 -1.11
C ALA A 167 30.33 1.35 -0.90
N ALA A 168 30.98 0.82 -1.93
CA ALA A 168 32.36 0.36 -1.94
C ALA A 168 33.29 1.42 -2.55
#